data_AF-A0A5A7MTR6-F1
#
_entry.id   AF-A0A5A7MTR6-F1
#
_cell.length_a   1.000
_cell.length_b   1.000
_cell.length_c   1.000
_cell.angle_alpha   90.00
_cell.angle_beta   90.00
_cell.angle_gamma   90.00
#
_symmetry.space_group_name_H-M   'P 1'
#
loop_
_entity.id
_entity.type
_entity.pdbx_description
1 polymer ?
#
loop_
_entity_poly.entity_id
_entity_poly.type
_entity_poly.pdbx_seq_one_letter_code
_entity_poly.pdbx_strand_id
1 'polypeptide(L)'
;MARQSKRMKSALEQVDRLKEYSIVEAVGILQSVKTTKFDETVEVAMNLGVDPRHADQMVRGVVSLPHGTGKTMRVAVFAKGPKAEEAEAAGADRVGADDLAEEFANGNIDFDRIIATPDMMAVVGKLGRVLGPKGLMPNPKLGTVTMDVKKAVSDAKAGQVQYRVEKAGIVHAGVGKLSFDAAKIEENVQAFVDAIIKQSRRVPKAIT
;
A
#
# COMPACT_ATOMS: atom_id res chain seq x y z
N MET A 1 7.37 -8.00 30.54
CA MET A 1 6.22 -7.89 29.63
C MET A 1 5.50 -6.58 29.94
N ALA A 2 5.33 -5.70 28.95
CA ALA A 2 4.65 -4.42 29.18
C ALA A 2 3.20 -4.65 29.64
N ARG A 3 2.75 -3.89 30.64
CA ARG A 3 1.39 -3.97 31.18
C ARG A 3 0.40 -3.51 30.10
N GLN A 4 -0.53 -4.36 29.69
CA GLN A 4 -1.54 -4.00 28.69
C GLN A 4 -2.41 -2.85 29.17
N SER A 5 -2.78 -1.94 28.26
CA SER A 5 -3.72 -0.86 28.58
C SER A 5 -5.12 -1.41 28.81
N LYS A 6 -5.93 -0.72 29.63
CA LYS A 6 -7.33 -1.10 29.88
C LYS A 6 -8.13 -1.28 28.59
N ARG A 7 -7.89 -0.38 27.62
CA ARG A 7 -8.50 -0.39 26.29
C ARG A 7 -8.14 -1.62 25.46
N MET A 8 -6.88 -2.04 25.49
CA MET A 8 -6.44 -3.23 24.78
C MET A 8 -7.03 -4.50 25.41
N LYS A 9 -7.09 -4.53 26.75
CA LYS A 9 -7.67 -5.67 27.48
C LYS A 9 -9.16 -5.86 27.14
N SER A 10 -9.95 -4.78 27.15
CA SER A 10 -11.38 -4.85 26.82
C SER A 10 -11.66 -5.27 25.37
N ALA A 11 -10.78 -4.90 24.43
CA ALA A 11 -10.92 -5.34 23.03
C ALA A 11 -10.57 -6.83 22.88
N LEU A 12 -9.52 -7.30 23.55
CA LEU A 12 -9.11 -8.71 23.50
C LEU A 12 -10.13 -9.65 24.16
N GLU A 13 -10.90 -9.17 25.15
CA GLU A 13 -11.99 -9.94 25.76
C GLU A 13 -13.13 -10.26 24.77
N GLN A 14 -13.28 -9.49 23.68
CA GLN A 14 -14.28 -9.74 22.63
C GLN A 14 -13.79 -10.69 21.53
N VAL A 15 -12.51 -11.09 21.56
CA VAL A 15 -11.89 -11.92 20.51
C VAL A 15 -11.40 -13.24 21.11
N ASP A 16 -12.07 -14.33 20.74
CA ASP A 16 -11.51 -15.67 20.94
C ASP A 16 -10.39 -15.93 19.93
N ARG A 17 -9.16 -16.17 20.42
CA ARG A 17 -7.96 -16.40 19.61
C ARG A 17 -7.92 -17.78 18.93
N LEU A 18 -8.75 -18.72 19.38
CA LEU A 18 -8.83 -20.07 18.84
C LEU A 18 -9.95 -20.23 17.81
N LYS A 19 -10.88 -19.27 17.76
CA LYS A 19 -11.99 -19.27 16.81
C LYS A 19 -11.56 -18.61 15.49
N GLU A 20 -11.91 -19.25 14.38
CA GLU A 20 -11.86 -18.63 13.06
C GLU A 20 -13.15 -17.83 12.83
N TYR A 21 -13.00 -16.58 12.37
CA TYR A 21 -14.12 -15.70 12.06
C TYR A 21 -14.19 -15.47 10.56
N SER A 22 -15.40 -15.33 10.03
CA SER A 22 -15.59 -14.74 8.72
C SER A 22 -15.11 -13.28 8.71
N ILE A 23 -14.79 -12.74 7.53
CA ILE A 23 -14.35 -11.34 7.41
C ILE A 23 -15.45 -10.39 7.93
N VAL A 24 -16.71 -10.69 7.63
CA VAL A 24 -17.86 -9.90 8.09
C VAL A 24 -17.97 -9.89 9.62
N GLU A 25 -17.84 -11.04 10.27
CA GLU A 25 -17.84 -11.12 11.75
C GLU A 25 -16.66 -10.37 12.36
N ALA A 26 -15.47 -10.53 11.78
CA ALA A 26 -14.27 -9.85 12.25
C ALA A 26 -14.41 -8.32 12.16
N VAL A 27 -14.95 -7.79 11.05
CA VAL A 27 -15.25 -6.36 10.91
C VAL A 27 -16.28 -5.89 11.93
N GLY A 28 -17.33 -6.70 12.19
CA GLY A 28 -18.33 -6.39 13.21
C GLY A 28 -17.71 -6.24 14.60
N ILE A 29 -16.78 -7.11 14.97
CA ILE A 29 -16.03 -7.02 16.24
C ILE A 29 -15.13 -5.78 16.24
N LEU A 30 -14.45 -5.47 15.13
CA LEU A 30 -13.62 -4.26 15.04
C LEU A 30 -14.46 -2.98 15.24
N GLN A 31 -15.68 -2.94 14.70
CA GLN A 31 -16.60 -1.81 14.87
C GLN A 31 -17.11 -1.69 16.32
N SER A 32 -17.37 -2.80 17.02
CA SER A 32 -17.84 -2.77 18.41
C SER A 32 -16.77 -2.32 19.42
N VAL A 33 -15.49 -2.51 19.10
CA VAL A 33 -14.35 -2.10 19.96
C VAL A 33 -13.78 -0.73 19.62
N LYS A 34 -14.37 -0.02 18.63
CA LYS A 34 -13.91 1.32 18.24
C LYS A 34 -13.99 2.28 19.41
N THR A 35 -12.84 2.82 19.81
CA THR A 35 -12.70 3.74 20.95
C THR A 35 -12.04 5.05 20.56
N THR A 36 -11.61 5.18 19.30
CA THR A 36 -10.92 6.35 18.78
C THR A 36 -11.90 7.34 18.13
N LYS A 37 -11.50 8.61 18.09
CA LYS A 37 -12.31 9.70 17.54
C LYS A 37 -12.23 9.82 16.01
N PHE A 38 -11.20 9.23 15.40
CA PHE A 38 -10.98 9.27 13.97
C PHE A 38 -11.46 7.98 13.30
N ASP A 39 -11.48 7.97 11.97
CA ASP A 39 -11.86 6.80 11.21
C ASP A 39 -10.67 5.86 10.99
N GLU A 40 -10.69 4.73 11.70
CA GLU A 40 -9.64 3.72 11.72
C GLU A 40 -9.52 3.04 10.35
N THR A 41 -8.30 2.62 10.01
CA THR A 41 -8.04 1.83 8.80
C THR A 41 -8.07 0.36 9.18
N VAL A 42 -8.80 -0.45 8.40
CA VAL A 42 -8.76 -1.91 8.51
C VAL A 42 -7.57 -2.41 7.70
N GLU A 43 -6.68 -3.14 8.35
CA GLU A 43 -5.47 -3.71 7.74
C GLU A 43 -5.51 -5.23 7.82
N VAL A 44 -4.97 -5.88 6.79
CA VAL A 44 -4.77 -7.32 6.73
C VAL A 44 -3.28 -7.62 6.82
N ALA A 45 -2.92 -8.55 7.68
CA ALA A 45 -1.58 -9.13 7.77
C ALA A 45 -1.64 -10.61 7.40
N MET A 46 -0.87 -11.02 6.39
CA MET A 46 -0.82 -12.40 5.88
C MET A 46 0.59 -12.96 5.96
N ASN A 47 0.76 -14.12 6.58
CA ASN A 47 2.02 -14.86 6.56
C ASN A 47 2.05 -15.79 5.33
N LEU A 48 3.03 -15.60 4.44
CA LEU A 48 3.09 -16.26 3.13
C LEU A 48 4.03 -17.47 3.07
N GLY A 49 4.74 -17.80 4.15
CA GLY A 49 5.65 -18.96 4.18
C GLY A 49 6.80 -18.90 3.15
N VAL A 50 7.19 -17.69 2.74
CA VAL A 50 8.31 -17.43 1.81
C VAL A 50 9.51 -16.86 2.56
N ASP A 51 10.73 -17.11 2.06
CA ASP A 51 11.94 -16.41 2.51
C ASP A 51 12.31 -15.28 1.52
N PRO A 52 11.96 -14.02 1.83
CA PRO A 52 12.17 -12.89 0.93
C PRO A 52 13.63 -12.45 0.80
N ARG A 53 14.56 -13.12 1.48
CA ARG A 53 16.01 -13.00 1.23
C ARG A 53 16.38 -13.62 -0.11
N HIS A 54 15.62 -14.63 -0.56
CA HIS A 54 15.76 -15.25 -1.87
C HIS A 54 14.94 -14.46 -2.92
N ALA A 55 15.61 -14.03 -3.99
CA ALA A 55 15.01 -13.11 -4.97
C ALA A 55 13.84 -13.75 -5.75
N ASP A 56 13.87 -15.06 -5.95
CA ASP A 56 12.82 -15.89 -6.55
C ASP A 56 11.61 -16.10 -5.64
N GLN A 57 11.76 -15.88 -4.33
CA GLN A 57 10.68 -15.95 -3.34
C GLN A 57 10.08 -14.59 -2.96
N MET A 58 10.51 -13.52 -3.63
CA MET A 58 10.03 -12.17 -3.35
C MET A 58 8.60 -11.96 -3.90
N VAL A 59 7.62 -11.88 -2.99
CA VAL A 59 6.24 -11.49 -3.33
C VAL A 59 6.12 -9.96 -3.30
N ARG A 60 5.89 -9.36 -4.46
CA ARG A 60 5.67 -7.92 -4.62
C ARG A 60 4.69 -7.68 -5.76
N GLY A 61 3.79 -6.73 -5.59
CA GLY A 61 2.82 -6.40 -6.62
C GLY A 61 1.98 -5.17 -6.29
N VAL A 62 0.98 -4.95 -7.13
CA VAL A 62 -0.06 -3.95 -6.95
C VAL A 62 -1.42 -4.61 -7.16
N VAL A 63 -2.43 -4.12 -6.46
CA VAL A 63 -3.82 -4.53 -6.65
C VAL A 63 -4.73 -3.32 -6.51
N SER A 64 -5.70 -3.21 -7.40
CA SER A 64 -6.75 -2.20 -7.29
C SER A 64 -7.88 -2.79 -6.48
N LEU A 65 -8.19 -2.16 -5.34
CA LEU A 65 -9.31 -2.56 -4.51
C LEU A 65 -10.62 -2.06 -5.14
N PRO A 66 -11.66 -2.90 -5.30
CA PRO A 66 -12.91 -2.53 -5.97
C PRO A 66 -13.62 -1.34 -5.29
N HIS A 67 -13.50 -1.20 -3.97
CA HIS A 67 -14.11 -0.11 -3.20
C HIS A 67 -13.09 0.95 -2.75
N GLY A 68 -11.87 0.89 -3.26
CA GLY A 68 -10.76 1.73 -2.83
C GLY A 68 -10.36 1.53 -1.36
N THR A 69 -9.49 2.39 -0.85
CA THR A 69 -8.98 2.32 0.53
C THR A 69 -9.65 3.31 1.49
N GLY A 70 -10.45 4.24 0.96
CA GLY A 70 -11.01 5.36 1.73
C GLY A 70 -9.98 6.38 2.22
N LYS A 71 -8.71 6.27 1.78
CA LYS A 71 -7.65 7.23 2.08
C LYS A 71 -7.45 8.16 0.87
N THR A 72 -7.45 9.47 1.11
CA THR A 72 -7.00 10.45 0.12
C THR A 72 -5.49 10.30 -0.08
N MET A 73 -5.09 9.77 -1.23
CA MET A 73 -3.69 9.55 -1.58
C MET A 73 -3.07 10.81 -2.15
N ARG A 74 -1.94 11.24 -1.60
CA ARG A 74 -1.12 12.31 -2.17
C ARG A 74 -0.10 11.74 -3.14
N VAL A 75 -0.16 12.17 -4.40
CA VAL A 75 0.63 11.65 -5.52
C VAL A 75 1.56 12.74 -6.04
N ALA A 76 2.86 12.46 -6.01
CA ALA A 76 3.89 13.26 -6.66
C ALA A 76 4.32 12.60 -7.98
N VAL A 77 4.54 13.40 -9.02
CA VAL A 77 4.98 12.92 -10.33
C VAL A 77 6.26 13.61 -10.79
N PHE A 78 7.27 12.82 -11.12
CA PHE A 78 8.47 13.26 -11.80
C PHE A 78 8.30 13.13 -13.31
N ALA A 79 8.02 14.24 -13.99
CA ALA A 79 7.81 14.31 -15.43
C ALA A 79 8.20 15.69 -15.97
N LYS A 80 8.52 15.77 -17.27
CA LYS A 80 8.80 17.04 -17.98
C LYS A 80 7.90 17.17 -19.21
N GLY A 81 7.71 18.41 -19.65
CA GLY A 81 6.99 18.74 -20.88
C GLY A 81 5.53 18.22 -20.88
N PRO A 82 5.03 17.65 -21.99
CA PRO A 82 3.63 17.22 -22.10
C PRO A 82 3.18 16.21 -21.03
N LYS A 83 4.10 15.39 -20.52
CA LYS A 83 3.78 14.42 -19.46
C LYS A 83 3.56 15.06 -18.10
N ALA A 84 4.11 16.25 -17.86
CA ALA A 84 3.81 17.02 -16.66
C ALA A 84 2.36 17.54 -16.70
N GLU A 85 1.95 18.11 -17.82
CA GLU A 85 0.57 18.59 -18.02
C GLU A 85 -0.46 17.46 -17.91
N GLU A 86 -0.16 16.27 -18.48
CA GLU A 86 -1.00 15.08 -18.33
C GLU A 86 -1.17 14.65 -16.87
N ALA A 87 -0.10 14.73 -16.06
CA ALA A 87 -0.13 14.38 -14.65
C ALA A 87 -0.99 15.36 -13.83
N GLU A 88 -0.82 16.67 -14.08
CA GLU A 88 -1.61 17.71 -13.41
C GLU A 88 -3.09 17.56 -13.74
N ALA A 89 -3.42 17.34 -15.03
CA ALA A 89 -4.79 17.11 -15.47
C ALA A 89 -5.39 15.80 -14.92
N ALA A 90 -4.57 14.80 -14.64
CA ALA A 90 -4.99 13.55 -13.98
C ALA A 90 -5.20 13.71 -12.47
N GLY A 91 -4.88 14.89 -11.92
CA GLY A 91 -5.05 15.23 -10.52
C GLY A 91 -3.85 14.88 -9.64
N ALA A 92 -2.62 14.86 -10.17
CA ALA A 92 -1.42 14.77 -9.33
C ALA A 92 -1.35 15.97 -8.37
N ASP A 93 -0.93 15.75 -7.12
CA ASP A 93 -0.87 16.80 -6.10
C ASP A 93 0.39 17.68 -6.26
N ARG A 94 1.47 17.11 -6.81
CA ARG A 94 2.66 17.85 -7.19
C ARG A 94 3.32 17.19 -8.40
N VAL A 95 3.68 17.99 -9.40
CA VAL A 95 4.42 17.56 -10.58
C VAL A 95 5.68 18.41 -10.69
N GLY A 96 6.82 17.80 -10.99
CA GLY A 96 8.07 18.54 -11.10
C GLY A 96 9.23 17.67 -11.55
N ALA A 97 10.42 18.24 -11.51
CA ALA A 97 11.64 17.59 -11.94
C ALA A 97 12.78 17.81 -10.94
N ASP A 98 13.74 18.65 -11.29
CA ASP A 98 14.92 18.93 -10.46
C ASP A 98 14.53 19.75 -9.21
N ASP A 99 13.55 20.65 -9.32
CA ASP A 99 12.95 21.41 -8.22
C ASP A 99 12.32 20.49 -7.16
N LEU A 100 11.49 19.54 -7.60
CA LEU A 100 10.84 18.57 -6.73
C LEU A 100 11.86 17.62 -6.10
N ALA A 101 12.94 17.31 -6.81
CA ALA A 101 14.01 16.48 -6.28
C ALA A 101 14.78 17.19 -5.16
N GLU A 102 15.05 18.48 -5.30
CA GLU A 102 15.67 19.29 -4.23
C GLU A 102 14.77 19.37 -2.99
N GLU A 103 13.47 19.60 -3.15
CA GLU A 103 12.50 19.56 -2.05
C GLU A 103 12.55 18.22 -1.29
N PHE A 104 12.58 17.11 -2.03
CA PHE A 104 12.61 15.77 -1.43
C PHE A 104 13.95 15.47 -0.77
N ALA A 105 15.06 15.95 -1.34
CA ALA A 105 16.38 15.83 -0.75
C ALA A 105 16.48 16.58 0.60
N ASN A 106 15.78 17.71 0.71
CA ASN A 106 15.66 18.48 1.95
C ASN A 106 14.71 17.86 2.99
N GLY A 107 14.08 16.73 2.67
CA GLY A 107 13.22 15.98 3.59
C GLY A 107 11.73 16.33 3.51
N ASN A 108 11.33 17.24 2.61
CA ASN A 108 9.94 17.62 2.40
C ASN A 108 9.21 16.57 1.56
N ILE A 109 8.98 15.40 2.16
CA ILE A 109 8.30 14.27 1.52
C ILE A 109 7.03 13.98 2.31
N ASP A 110 5.92 14.53 1.83
CA ASP A 110 4.58 14.33 2.38
C ASP A 110 3.63 13.78 1.30
N PHE A 111 4.08 12.72 0.64
CA PHE A 111 3.37 12.04 -0.44
C PHE A 111 3.32 10.54 -0.19
N ASP A 112 2.21 9.92 -0.57
CA ASP A 112 1.96 8.48 -0.41
C ASP A 112 2.41 7.68 -1.64
N ARG A 113 2.46 8.34 -2.81
CA ARG A 113 2.84 7.72 -4.08
C ARG A 113 3.75 8.64 -4.87
N ILE A 114 4.82 8.07 -5.41
CA ILE A 114 5.69 8.74 -6.37
C ILE A 114 5.63 7.97 -7.69
N ILE A 115 5.35 8.69 -8.77
CA ILE A 115 5.36 8.18 -10.14
C ILE A 115 6.46 8.94 -10.90
N ALA A 116 7.14 8.28 -11.83
CA ALA A 116 8.15 8.91 -12.66
C ALA A 116 8.02 8.45 -14.11
N THR A 117 8.39 9.31 -15.04
CA THR A 117 8.68 8.89 -16.41
C THR A 117 10.09 8.28 -16.49
N PRO A 118 10.38 7.37 -17.43
CA PRO A 118 11.68 6.70 -17.54
C PRO A 118 12.88 7.65 -17.66
N ASP A 119 12.71 8.76 -18.37
CA ASP A 119 13.72 9.82 -18.55
C ASP A 119 14.04 10.58 -17.25
N MET A 120 13.09 10.62 -16.30
CA MET A 120 13.26 11.27 -15.00
C MET A 120 13.92 10.38 -13.94
N MET A 121 14.15 9.10 -14.24
CA MET A 121 14.77 8.16 -13.28
C MET A 121 16.21 8.52 -12.90
N ALA A 122 16.94 9.25 -13.77
CA ALA A 122 18.28 9.75 -13.44
C ALA A 122 18.25 10.76 -12.28
N VAL A 123 17.19 11.57 -12.20
CA VAL A 123 16.97 12.55 -11.13
C VAL A 123 16.50 11.83 -9.86
N VAL A 124 15.47 10.99 -9.99
CA VAL A 124 14.90 10.23 -8.86
C VAL A 124 15.90 9.26 -8.25
N GLY A 125 16.82 8.70 -9.05
CA GLY A 125 17.88 7.81 -8.57
C GLY A 125 18.78 8.44 -7.50
N LYS A 126 19.02 9.76 -7.58
CA LYS A 126 19.78 10.51 -6.57
C LYS A 126 19.07 10.53 -5.20
N LEU A 127 17.74 10.42 -5.20
CA LEU A 127 16.91 10.41 -4.00
C LEU A 127 16.80 9.04 -3.34
N GLY A 128 17.50 8.02 -3.86
CA GLY A 128 17.41 6.64 -3.35
C GLY A 128 17.68 6.51 -1.85
N ARG A 129 18.56 7.35 -1.29
CA ARG A 129 18.84 7.39 0.17
C ARG A 129 17.66 7.85 1.01
N VAL A 130 16.78 8.68 0.45
CA VAL A 130 15.63 9.26 1.16
C VAL A 130 14.35 8.49 0.86
N LEU A 131 14.11 8.16 -0.42
CA LEU A 131 12.90 7.45 -0.87
C LEU A 131 12.97 5.94 -0.63
N GLY A 132 14.16 5.34 -0.67
CA GLY A 132 14.37 3.90 -0.51
C GLY A 132 13.89 3.38 0.86
N PRO A 133 14.36 3.94 1.99
CA PRO A 133 13.92 3.52 3.32
C PRO A 133 12.41 3.70 3.56
N LYS A 134 11.81 4.72 2.94
CA LYS A 134 10.36 4.98 3.00
C LYS A 134 9.53 4.08 2.07
N GLY A 135 10.17 3.28 1.21
CA GLY A 135 9.48 2.43 0.23
C GLY A 135 8.78 3.20 -0.89
N LEU A 136 9.04 4.51 -1.03
CA LEU A 136 8.38 5.39 -1.99
C LEU A 136 9.08 5.44 -3.36
N MET A 137 10.20 4.74 -3.52
CA MET A 137 10.97 4.77 -4.75
C MET A 137 10.17 4.17 -5.94
N PRO A 138 9.98 4.93 -7.04
CA PRO A 138 9.32 4.44 -8.25
C PRO A 138 9.96 3.16 -8.79
N ASN A 139 9.14 2.24 -9.28
CA ASN A 139 9.57 0.95 -9.79
C ASN A 139 8.78 0.54 -11.04
N PRO A 140 9.45 0.17 -12.15
CA PRO A 140 8.78 -0.30 -13.37
C PRO A 140 7.88 -1.51 -13.11
N LYS A 141 8.25 -2.43 -12.21
CA LYS A 141 7.45 -3.61 -11.86
C LYS A 141 6.14 -3.28 -11.16
N LEU A 142 6.04 -2.09 -10.57
CA LEU A 142 4.82 -1.59 -9.93
C LEU A 142 4.00 -0.66 -10.84
N GLY A 143 4.45 -0.44 -12.08
CA GLY A 143 3.82 0.52 -12.99
C GLY A 143 4.00 1.99 -12.58
N THR A 144 4.83 2.29 -11.57
CA THR A 144 5.12 3.67 -11.14
C THR A 144 6.28 4.30 -11.90
N VAL A 145 6.90 3.55 -12.83
CA VAL A 145 7.76 4.11 -13.87
C VAL A 145 7.12 3.80 -15.21
N THR A 146 6.52 4.79 -15.85
CA THR A 146 5.70 4.60 -17.07
C THR A 146 5.62 5.88 -17.91
N MET A 147 5.34 5.71 -19.20
CA MET A 147 4.96 6.81 -20.09
C MET A 147 3.46 7.14 -20.01
N ASP A 148 2.65 6.22 -19.50
CA ASP A 148 1.20 6.40 -19.28
C ASP A 148 0.96 6.98 -17.88
N VAL A 149 1.35 8.25 -17.73
CA VAL A 149 1.34 8.97 -16.45
C VAL A 149 -0.08 9.21 -15.97
N LYS A 150 -0.99 9.58 -16.90
CA LYS A 150 -2.41 9.80 -16.60
C LYS A 150 -3.01 8.58 -15.90
N LYS A 151 -2.85 7.40 -16.49
CA LYS A 151 -3.38 6.15 -15.92
C LYS A 151 -2.75 5.85 -14.57
N ALA A 152 -1.42 5.99 -14.43
CA ALA A 152 -0.75 5.69 -13.17
C ALA A 152 -1.23 6.60 -12.02
N VAL A 153 -1.48 7.90 -12.30
CA VAL A 153 -2.03 8.84 -11.32
C VAL A 153 -3.47 8.46 -10.96
N SER A 154 -4.31 8.19 -11.96
CA SER A 154 -5.70 7.77 -11.74
C SER A 154 -5.79 6.48 -10.93
N ASP A 155 -5.00 5.46 -11.27
CA ASP A 155 -4.96 4.18 -10.55
C ASP A 155 -4.49 4.38 -9.10
N ALA A 156 -3.48 5.22 -8.87
CA ALA A 156 -2.99 5.53 -7.54
C ALA A 156 -4.07 6.22 -6.68
N LYS A 157 -4.81 7.18 -7.26
CA LYS A 157 -5.91 7.87 -6.57
C LYS A 157 -7.17 7.02 -6.41
N ALA A 158 -7.38 6.03 -7.28
CA ALA A 158 -8.49 5.08 -7.21
C ALA A 158 -8.32 3.98 -6.12
N GLY A 159 -7.27 4.05 -5.29
CA GLY A 159 -7.08 3.11 -4.18
C GLY A 159 -6.26 1.87 -4.55
N GLN A 160 -5.38 1.96 -5.56
CA GLN A 160 -4.41 0.92 -5.83
C GLN A 160 -3.45 0.75 -4.65
N VAL A 161 -3.41 -0.45 -4.07
CA VAL A 161 -2.53 -0.84 -2.98
C VAL A 161 -1.28 -1.52 -3.54
N GLN A 162 -0.11 -1.07 -3.11
CA GLN A 162 1.15 -1.76 -3.37
C GLN A 162 1.47 -2.64 -2.18
N TYR A 163 1.88 -3.88 -2.45
CA TYR A 163 2.27 -4.80 -1.40
C TYR A 163 3.66 -5.38 -1.69
N ARG A 164 4.40 -5.62 -0.61
CA ARG A 164 5.70 -6.25 -0.63
C ARG A 164 5.84 -7.07 0.65
N VAL A 165 6.33 -8.30 0.50
CA VAL A 165 6.65 -9.14 1.64
C VAL A 165 7.82 -8.54 2.44
N GLU A 166 7.65 -8.47 3.76
CA GLU A 166 8.68 -8.02 4.68
C GLU A 166 9.59 -9.18 5.09
N LYS A 167 10.71 -8.89 5.77
CA LYS A 167 11.73 -9.88 6.14
C LYS A 167 11.21 -11.10 6.91
N ALA A 168 10.06 -10.98 7.60
CA ALA A 168 9.41 -12.05 8.35
C ALA A 168 8.49 -12.94 7.50
N GLY A 169 8.40 -12.72 6.18
CA GLY A 169 7.49 -13.46 5.30
C GLY A 169 6.04 -12.97 5.37
N ILE A 170 5.80 -11.81 5.98
CA ILE A 170 4.47 -11.22 6.17
C ILE A 170 4.22 -10.14 5.12
N VAL A 171 3.00 -10.07 4.61
CA VAL A 171 2.50 -8.95 3.81
C VAL A 171 1.42 -8.21 4.58
N HIS A 172 1.50 -6.89 4.55
CA HIS A 172 0.52 -5.99 5.16
C HIS A 172 -0.18 -5.16 4.08
N ALA A 173 -1.48 -4.92 4.23
CA ALA A 173 -2.23 -4.01 3.37
C ALA A 173 -3.44 -3.40 4.07
N GLY A 174 -3.65 -2.10 3.89
CA GLY A 174 -4.90 -1.44 4.25
C GLY A 174 -5.99 -1.75 3.22
N VAL A 175 -7.09 -2.34 3.68
CA VAL A 175 -8.19 -2.83 2.82
C VAL A 175 -9.44 -1.95 2.88
N GLY A 176 -9.42 -0.88 3.68
CA GLY A 176 -10.51 0.08 3.76
C GLY A 176 -10.53 0.84 5.07
N LYS A 177 -11.56 1.65 5.25
CA LYS A 177 -11.87 2.31 6.51
C LYS A 177 -12.86 1.50 7.32
N LEU A 178 -12.80 1.61 8.64
CA LEU A 178 -13.73 0.92 9.54
C LEU A 178 -15.18 1.40 9.37
N SER A 179 -15.36 2.60 8.82
CA SER A 179 -16.66 3.16 8.40
C SER A 179 -17.26 2.49 7.15
N PHE A 180 -16.50 1.67 6.42
CA PHE A 180 -17.04 0.95 5.26
C PHE A 180 -17.98 -0.17 5.72
N ASP A 181 -18.95 -0.48 4.86
CA ASP A 181 -19.79 -1.66 5.04
C ASP A 181 -18.93 -2.93 5.07
N ALA A 182 -19.27 -3.88 5.94
CA ALA A 182 -18.49 -5.11 6.09
C ALA A 182 -18.35 -5.91 4.78
N ALA A 183 -19.39 -5.91 3.94
CA ALA A 183 -19.36 -6.54 2.62
C ALA A 183 -18.32 -5.90 1.67
N LYS A 184 -18.17 -4.56 1.71
CA LYS A 184 -17.16 -3.86 0.88
C LYS A 184 -15.75 -4.19 1.34
N ILE A 185 -15.54 -4.29 2.65
CA ILE A 185 -14.25 -4.72 3.21
C ILE A 185 -13.98 -6.17 2.80
N GLU A 186 -14.95 -7.07 2.89
CA GLU A 186 -14.83 -8.45 2.44
C GLU A 186 -14.42 -8.55 0.96
N GLU A 187 -15.09 -7.83 0.06
CA GLU A 187 -14.74 -7.81 -1.36
C GLU A 187 -13.32 -7.25 -1.61
N ASN A 188 -12.92 -6.21 -0.87
CA ASN A 188 -11.55 -5.68 -0.93
C ASN A 188 -10.52 -6.69 -0.44
N VAL A 189 -10.79 -7.39 0.66
CA VAL A 189 -9.92 -8.45 1.20
C VAL A 189 -9.80 -9.59 0.21
N GLN A 190 -10.92 -10.03 -0.39
CA GLN A 190 -10.93 -11.09 -1.38
C GLN A 190 -10.07 -10.72 -2.61
N ALA A 191 -10.24 -9.51 -3.15
CA ALA A 191 -9.43 -9.01 -4.25
C ALA A 191 -7.93 -8.99 -3.91
N PHE A 192 -7.58 -8.60 -2.67
CA PHE A 192 -6.21 -8.59 -2.19
C PHE A 192 -5.62 -10.01 -2.07
N VAL A 193 -6.37 -10.94 -1.49
CA VAL A 193 -5.98 -12.35 -1.33
C VAL A 193 -5.78 -13.01 -2.69
N ASP A 194 -6.69 -12.79 -3.65
CA ASP A 194 -6.58 -13.35 -5.00
C ASP A 194 -5.34 -12.83 -5.73
N ALA A 195 -5.01 -11.54 -5.56
CA ALA A 195 -3.78 -10.97 -6.10
C ALA A 195 -2.52 -11.60 -5.49
N ILE A 196 -2.52 -11.86 -4.18
CA ILE A 196 -1.42 -12.56 -3.50
C ILE A 196 -1.30 -13.99 -4.02
N ILE A 197 -2.39 -14.76 -4.08
CA ILE A 197 -2.39 -16.15 -4.55
C ILE A 197 -1.85 -16.24 -5.98
N LYS A 198 -2.29 -15.33 -6.86
CA LYS A 198 -1.81 -15.26 -8.24
C LYS A 198 -0.30 -15.02 -8.32
N GLN A 199 0.23 -14.21 -7.41
CA GLN A 199 1.67 -13.91 -7.37
C GLN A 199 2.48 -15.02 -6.69
N SER A 200 1.97 -15.64 -5.63
CA SER A 200 2.65 -16.71 -4.89
C SER A 200 2.75 -18.01 -5.70
N ARG A 201 1.80 -18.28 -6.61
CA ARG A 201 1.89 -19.39 -7.58
C ARG A 201 3.11 -19.32 -8.49
N ARG A 202 3.71 -18.13 -8.66
CA ARG A 202 4.91 -17.92 -9.48
C ARG A 202 6.20 -18.13 -8.69
N VAL A 203 6.10 -18.23 -7.37
CA VAL A 203 7.23 -18.44 -6.46
C VAL A 203 7.43 -19.96 -6.29
N PRO A 204 8.66 -20.50 -6.46
CA PRO A 204 8.96 -21.88 -6.13
C PRO A 204 8.59 -22.15 -4.67
N LYS A 205 7.85 -23.22 -4.39
CA LYS A 205 7.55 -23.61 -3.00
C LYS A 205 8.88 -23.84 -2.28
N ALA A 206 9.07 -23.22 -1.12
CA ALA A 206 10.16 -23.58 -0.24
C ALA A 206 10.07 -25.09 0.05
N ILE A 207 11.13 -25.83 -0.29
CA ILE A 207 11.34 -27.17 0.24
C ILE A 207 11.62 -26.94 1.72
N THR A 208 10.68 -27.42 2.55
CA THR A 208 10.65 -27.39 4.02
C THR A 208 12.00 -27.39 4.71
#